data_AF-A0A392MI81-F1
#
_entry.id   AF-A0A392MI81-F1
#
_cell.length_a   1.000
_cell.length_b   1.000
_cell.length_c   1.000
_cell.angle_alpha   90.00
_cell.angle_beta   90.00
_cell.angle_gamma   90.00
#
_symmetry.space_group_name_H-M   'P 1'
#
loop_
_entity.id
_entity.type
_entity.pdbx_description
1 polymer ?
#
loop_
_entity_poly.entity_id
_entity_poly.type
_entity_poly.pdbx_seq_one_letter_code
_entity_poly.pdbx_strand_id
1 'polypeptide(L)'
;MAILLWSLWNNRNNLVWNDNKLNARQIGSQAVQLWEEWRAVHVFRPAEQQQQQVTPGMQWQTPTQGRLKCNVDASFYDDEGVCG
;
A
#
# COMPACT_ATOMS: atom_id res chain seq x y z
N MET A 1 11.65 7.94 -1.52
CA MET A 1 10.48 8.83 -1.27
C MET A 1 9.18 8.10 -1.01
N ALA A 2 8.80 7.09 -1.80
CA ALA A 2 7.50 6.42 -1.68
C ALA A 2 7.21 5.87 -0.26
N ILE A 3 8.18 5.20 0.37
CA ILE A 3 8.00 4.64 1.73
C ILE A 3 7.74 5.71 2.79
N LEU A 4 8.42 6.87 2.72
CA LEU A 4 8.19 7.94 3.70
C LEU A 4 6.79 8.54 3.56
N LEU A 5 6.34 8.77 2.32
CA LEU A 5 4.99 9.27 2.04
C LEU A 5 3.92 8.26 2.50
N TRP A 6 4.16 6.98 2.26
CA TRP A 6 3.32 5.90 2.74
C TRP A 6 3.26 5.86 4.28
N SER A 7 4.40 5.94 4.97
CA SER A 7 4.46 5.96 6.43
C SER A 7 3.73 7.17 7.04
N LEU A 8 3.81 8.34 6.40
CA LEU A 8 3.07 9.54 6.81
C LEU A 8 1.55 9.35 6.63
N TRP A 9 1.12 8.82 5.49
CA TRP A 9 -0.28 8.51 5.23
C TRP A 9 -0.82 7.48 6.23
N ASN A 10 -0.05 6.42 6.48
CA ASN A 10 -0.42 5.38 7.45
C ASN A 10 -0.53 5.94 8.87
N ASN A 11 0.41 6.79 9.30
CA ASN A 11 0.35 7.44 10.61
C ASN A 11 -0.86 8.37 10.74
N ARG A 12 -1.24 9.07 9.67
CA ARG A 12 -2.48 9.87 9.64
C ARG A 12 -3.70 8.99 9.81
N ASN A 13 -3.78 7.86 9.10
CA ASN A 13 -4.91 6.95 9.21
C ASN A 13 -5.00 6.30 10.59
N ASN A 14 -3.87 5.91 11.19
CA ASN A 14 -3.86 5.37 12.54
C ASN A 14 -4.39 6.37 13.57
N LEU A 15 -4.12 7.66 13.40
CA LEU A 15 -4.71 8.68 14.25
C LEU A 15 -6.23 8.76 14.06
N VAL A 16 -6.71 8.68 12.82
CA VAL A 16 -8.16 8.76 12.52
C VAL A 16 -8.93 7.56 13.05
N TRP A 17 -8.38 6.36 12.89
CA TRP A 17 -9.10 5.11 13.16
C TRP A 17 -8.82 4.53 14.55
N ASN A 18 -7.64 4.79 15.11
CA ASN A 18 -7.16 4.14 16.34
C ASN A 18 -6.73 5.14 17.44
N ASP A 19 -6.90 6.45 17.22
CA ASP A 19 -6.42 7.54 18.09
C ASP A 19 -4.93 7.42 18.46
N ASN A 20 -4.13 6.79 17.59
CA ASN A 20 -2.73 6.52 17.82
C ASN A 20 -1.87 7.26 16.80
N LYS A 21 -0.86 7.97 17.29
CA LYS A 21 0.05 8.76 16.46
C LYS A 21 1.49 8.59 16.91
N LEU A 22 2.34 8.25 15.95
CA LEU A 22 3.78 8.27 16.11
C LEU A 22 4.33 9.68 15.88
N ASN A 23 5.42 9.99 16.58
CA ASN A 23 6.14 11.25 16.37
C ASN A 23 6.99 11.18 15.09
N ALA A 24 7.44 12.34 14.61
CA ALA A 24 8.18 12.45 13.34
C ALA A 24 9.46 11.59 13.30
N ARG A 25 10.17 11.47 14.43
CA ARG A 25 11.40 10.67 14.52
C ARG A 25 11.11 9.19 14.38
N GLN A 26 10.03 8.70 15.01
CA GLN A 26 9.58 7.31 14.91
C GLN A 26 9.13 6.96 13.48
N ILE A 27 8.39 7.85 12.82
CA ILE A 27 8.00 7.67 11.42
C ILE A 27 9.23 7.58 10.52
N GLY A 28 10.19 8.48 10.73
CA GLY A 28 11.46 8.49 9.99
C GLY A 28 12.26 7.20 10.18
N SER A 29 12.42 6.74 11.43
CA SER A 29 13.14 5.49 11.71
C SER A 29 12.45 4.28 11.10
N GLN A 30 11.12 4.19 11.19
CA GLN A 30 10.35 3.09 10.57
C GLN A 30 10.46 3.11 9.04
N ALA A 31 10.39 4.29 8.42
CA ALA A 31 10.52 4.42 6.97
C ALA A 31 11.92 3.98 6.48
N VAL A 32 12.97 4.31 7.21
CA VAL A 32 14.35 3.87 6.89
C VAL A 32 14.47 2.36 7.06
N GLN A 33 13.99 1.81 8.19
CA GLN A 33 14.05 0.37 8.43
C GLN A 33 13.29 -0.42 7.34
N LEU A 34 12.06 0.00 7.01
CA LEU A 34 11.25 -0.66 5.98
C LEU A 34 11.91 -0.58 4.59
N TRP A 35 12.59 0.52 4.29
CA TRP A 35 13.39 0.64 3.06
C TRP A 35 14.56 -0.34 3.05
N GLU A 36 15.27 -0.47 4.16
CA GLU A 36 16.41 -1.38 4.29
C GLU A 36 15.99 -2.85 4.16
N GLU A 37 14.89 -3.23 4.82
CA GLU A 37 14.31 -4.57 4.70
C GLU A 37 13.88 -4.88 3.26
N TRP A 38 13.17 -3.95 2.61
CA TRP A 38 12.77 -4.10 1.23
C TRP A 38 13.99 -4.27 0.30
N ARG A 39 15.00 -3.42 0.48
CA ARG A 39 16.25 -3.47 -0.30
C ARG A 39 16.97 -4.81 -0.10
N ALA A 40 17.09 -5.28 1.14
CA ALA A 40 17.73 -6.55 1.44
C ALA A 40 17.06 -7.71 0.67
N VAL A 41 15.73 -7.78 0.66
CA VAL A 41 15.02 -8.85 -0.06
C VAL A 41 15.22 -8.76 -1.59
N HIS A 42 15.33 -7.56 -2.15
CA HIS A 42 15.36 -7.36 -3.61
C HIS A 42 16.77 -7.36 -4.21
N VAL A 43 17.81 -7.07 -3.42
CA VAL A 43 19.21 -7.10 -3.88
C VAL A 43 19.74 -8.54 -3.96
N PHE A 44 19.17 -9.49 -3.19
CA PHE A 44 19.60 -10.89 -3.17
C PHE A 44 18.85 -11.82 -4.13
N ARG A 45 17.99 -11.31 -5.03
CA ARG A 45 17.41 -12.15 -6.09
C ARG A 45 18.42 -12.28 -7.25
N PRO A 46 18.98 -13.48 -7.52
CA PRO A 46 19.70 -13.70 -8.76
C PRO A 46 18.76 -13.45 -9.95
N ALA A 47 19.32 -12.90 -11.02
CA ALA A 47 18.62 -12.37 -12.20
C ALA A 47 17.69 -13.38 -12.93
N GLU A 48 17.65 -14.65 -12.49
CA GLU A 48 16.89 -15.73 -13.10
C GLU A 48 15.37 -15.65 -12.81
N GLN A 49 14.91 -14.86 -11.84
CA GLN A 49 13.48 -14.67 -11.56
C GLN A 49 12.85 -13.42 -12.20
N GLN A 50 13.61 -12.61 -12.94
CA GLN A 50 13.07 -11.44 -13.65
C GLN A 50 12.34 -11.79 -14.96
N GLN A 51 12.29 -13.07 -15.34
CA GLN A 51 11.36 -13.58 -16.37
C GLN A 51 10.00 -14.00 -15.79
N GLN A 52 9.53 -13.34 -14.73
CA GLN A 52 8.08 -13.25 -14.58
C GLN A 52 7.59 -12.47 -15.79
N GLN A 53 7.07 -13.21 -16.77
CA GLN A 53 6.37 -12.68 -17.93
C GLN A 53 5.50 -11.53 -17.44
N VAL A 54 5.91 -10.31 -17.75
CA VAL A 54 5.04 -9.17 -17.68
C VAL A 54 4.02 -9.46 -18.77
N THR A 55 2.97 -10.22 -18.43
CA THR A 55 1.69 -10.07 -19.11
C THR A 55 1.51 -8.57 -19.20
N PRO A 56 1.31 -7.95 -20.39
CA PRO A 56 1.11 -6.52 -20.49
C PRO A 56 0.02 -6.15 -19.49
N GLY A 57 0.46 -5.67 -18.33
CA GLY A 57 -0.41 -5.50 -17.19
C GLY A 57 -1.43 -4.50 -17.65
N MET A 58 -2.71 -4.83 -17.50
CA MET A 58 -3.80 -3.94 -17.85
C MET A 58 -3.62 -2.66 -17.04
N GLN A 59 -2.87 -1.71 -17.61
CA GLN A 59 -2.45 -0.51 -16.91
C GLN A 59 -3.69 0.34 -16.77
N TRP A 60 -3.94 0.81 -15.56
CA TRP A 60 -5.11 1.63 -15.31
C TRP A 60 -5.09 2.86 -16.23
N GLN A 61 -6.20 3.08 -16.93
CA GLN A 61 -6.43 4.28 -17.73
C GLN A 61 -7.59 5.07 -17.15
N THR A 62 -7.50 6.40 -17.26
CA THR A 62 -8.58 7.28 -16.83
C THR A 62 -9.85 7.03 -17.64
N PRO A 63 -11.05 7.06 -17.01
CA PRO A 63 -12.31 6.97 -17.73
C PRO A 63 -12.44 8.09 -18.77
N THR A 64 -13.12 7.79 -19.86
CA THR A 64 -13.48 8.77 -20.88
C THR A 64 -14.42 9.84 -20.31
N GLN A 65 -14.40 11.03 -20.90
CA GLN A 65 -15.25 12.15 -20.47
C GLN A 65 -16.73 11.72 -20.41
N GLY A 66 -17.39 12.04 -19.29
CA GLY A 66 -18.78 11.64 -19.02
C GLY A 66 -18.94 10.29 -18.32
N ARG A 67 -17.85 9.58 -18.00
CA ARG A 67 -17.88 8.34 -17.23
C ARG A 67 -17.14 8.50 -15.90
N LEU A 68 -17.67 7.87 -14.86
CA LEU A 68 -17.08 7.82 -13.53
C LEU A 68 -16.56 6.41 -13.25
N LYS A 69 -15.38 6.31 -12.63
CA LYS A 69 -14.88 5.05 -12.08
C LYS A 69 -15.31 4.97 -10.62
N CYS A 70 -16.20 4.04 -10.32
CA CYS A 70 -16.61 3.73 -8.96
C CYS A 70 -15.78 2.55 -8.45
N ASN A 71 -15.07 2.74 -7.34
CA ASN A 71 -14.54 1.62 -6.58
C ASN A 71 -15.63 1.12 -5.65
N VAL A 72 -15.96 -0.16 -5.78
CA VAL A 72 -16.86 -0.85 -4.86
C VAL A 72 -16.02 -1.93 -4.19
N ASP A 73 -16.10 -1.98 -2.87
CA ASP A 73 -15.48 -3.01 -2.04
C ASP A 73 -16.55 -3.49 -1.05
N ALA A 74 -16.42 -4.73 -0.59
CA ALA A 74 -17.34 -5.32 0.38
C ALA A 74 -16.51 -6.15 1.36
N SER A 75 -16.82 -6.04 2.65
CA SER A 75 -16.24 -6.87 3.70
C SER A 75 -17.31 -7.72 4.37
N PHE A 76 -16.90 -8.91 4.83
CA PHE A 76 -17.73 -9.83 5.59
C PHE A 76 -17.20 -9.92 7.02
N TYR A 77 -18.11 -10.01 7.99
CA TYR A 77 -17.80 -10.27 9.40
C TYR A 77 -18.57 -11.51 9.84
N ASP A 78 -17.91 -12.39 10.60
CA ASP A 78 -18.51 -13.67 11.02
C ASP A 78 -19.62 -13.51 12.08
N ASP A 79 -19.71 -12.36 12.75
CA ASP A 79 -20.80 -12.04 13.65
C ASP A 79 -22.00 -11.44 12.87
N GLU A 80 -23.01 -12.28 12.70
CA GLU A 80 -24.39 -11.98 12.31
C GLU A 80 -24.64 -11.32 10.96
N GLY A 81 -24.22 -11.95 9.85
CA GLY A 81 -24.96 -11.85 8.58
C GLY A 81 -25.14 -10.44 7.98
N VAL A 82 -24.36 -9.46 8.41
CA VAL A 82 -24.36 -8.11 7.85
C VAL A 82 -23.17 -7.97 6.89
N CYS A 83 -23.46 -7.57 5.65
CA CYS A 83 -22.46 -7.11 4.68
C CYS A 83 -22.31 -5.58 4.81
N GLY A 84 -21.06 -5.10 4.85
CA GLY A 84 -20.72 -3.67 4.81
C GLY A 84 -20.46 -3.17 3.39
#